data_AF-A0A7Z0IUI1-F1
#
_entry.id   AF-A0A7Z0IUI1-F1
#
_cell.length_a   1.000
_cell.length_b   1.000
_cell.length_c   1.000
_cell.angle_alpha   90.00
_cell.angle_beta   90.00
_cell.angle_gamma   90.00
#
_symmetry.space_group_name_H-M   'P 1'
#
loop_
_entity.id
_entity.type
_entity.pdbx_description
1 polymer ?
#
loop_
_entity_poly.entity_id
_entity_poly.type
_entity_poly.pdbx_seq_one_letter_code
_entity_poly.pdbx_strand_id
1 'polypeptide(L)'
;MSGLSLGLVAVLAGAAAALMLRPRADVGSRSPAWRVPRWTFLLVALIPIVFPGKAVVAAVLLGIASFGGVALWRRRCERIEAGRTANRVVEACEQMAAELAAGHPPGPALSQLAAEWPMIEPVAEAQRMGSDVPAAWRKVAEVPGAGSLRVVAAAWQIAHQTGSGLADALDRVALDLRAAAATRRVVDGELGSARSTARLIAGLPVAALAMGSGVGGDPLAFLFGSPVGLACLGLGLLLGWLGLWWIEGLARGVEAT
;
A
#
# COMPACT_ATOMS: atom_id res chain seq x y z
N MET A 1 43.49 -3.28 -11.45
CA MET A 1 42.84 -2.42 -10.43
C MET A 1 41.33 -2.21 -10.63
N SER A 2 40.72 -2.76 -11.69
CA SER A 2 39.29 -2.58 -12.04
C SER A 2 38.32 -3.61 -11.44
N GLY A 3 38.81 -4.75 -10.92
CA GLY A 3 37.96 -5.81 -10.34
C GLY A 3 37.48 -5.56 -8.90
N LEU A 4 38.26 -4.83 -8.10
CA LEU A 4 37.95 -4.55 -6.69
C LEU A 4 36.79 -3.53 -6.52
N SER A 5 36.65 -2.61 -7.47
CA SER A 5 35.52 -1.66 -7.50
C SER A 5 34.21 -2.31 -7.95
N LEU A 6 34.27 -3.32 -8.84
CA LEU A 6 33.12 -4.12 -9.30
C LEU A 6 32.50 -4.95 -8.16
N GLY A 7 33.33 -5.57 -7.33
CA GLY A 7 32.86 -6.35 -6.18
C GLY A 7 32.20 -5.49 -5.11
N LEU A 8 32.78 -4.32 -4.81
CA LEU A 8 32.27 -3.43 -3.76
C LEU A 8 30.88 -2.85 -4.10
N VAL A 9 30.64 -2.49 -5.36
CA VAL A 9 29.34 -1.94 -5.80
C VAL A 9 28.25 -3.00 -5.82
N ALA A 10 28.56 -4.22 -6.27
CA ALA A 10 27.63 -5.34 -6.25
C ALA A 10 27.26 -5.77 -4.81
N VAL A 11 28.25 -5.77 -3.90
CA VAL A 11 28.06 -6.08 -2.48
C VAL A 11 27.27 -4.99 -1.77
N LEU A 12 27.50 -3.71 -2.08
CA LEU A 12 26.74 -2.59 -1.50
C LEU A 12 25.28 -2.56 -2.01
N ALA A 13 25.06 -2.85 -3.30
CA ALA A 13 23.72 -2.96 -3.87
C ALA A 13 22.95 -4.17 -3.30
N GLY A 14 23.62 -5.32 -3.16
CA GLY A 14 23.08 -6.53 -2.54
C GLY A 14 22.81 -6.35 -1.04
N ALA A 15 23.70 -5.67 -0.31
CA ALA A 15 23.53 -5.38 1.11
C ALA A 15 22.42 -4.37 1.36
N ALA A 16 22.27 -3.35 0.49
CA ALA A 16 21.15 -2.41 0.56
C ALA A 16 19.80 -3.09 0.26
N ALA A 17 19.76 -4.00 -0.72
CA ALA A 17 18.59 -4.83 -1.01
C ALA A 17 18.26 -5.77 0.16
N ALA A 18 19.26 -6.41 0.76
CA ALA A 18 19.10 -7.30 1.91
C ALA A 18 18.66 -6.55 3.19
N LEU A 19 19.16 -5.33 3.43
CA LEU A 19 18.68 -4.46 4.52
C LEU A 19 17.24 -3.98 4.28
N MET A 20 16.80 -3.84 3.02
CA MET A 20 15.41 -3.60 2.67
C MET A 20 14.53 -4.85 2.68
N LEU A 21 15.11 -6.05 2.71
CA LEU A 21 14.38 -7.30 2.89
C LEU A 21 14.21 -7.67 4.37
N ARG A 22 14.87 -6.95 5.29
CA ARG A 22 14.72 -7.21 6.72
C ARG A 22 13.28 -6.86 7.16
N PRO A 23 12.46 -7.84 7.57
CA PRO A 23 11.14 -7.58 8.09
C PRO A 23 11.30 -6.81 9.40
N ARG A 24 10.79 -5.58 9.47
CA ARG A 24 10.62 -4.94 10.76
C ARG A 24 9.38 -5.53 11.41
N ALA A 25 9.60 -6.40 12.38
CA ALA A 25 8.68 -6.48 13.51
C ALA A 25 8.73 -5.11 14.20
N ASP A 26 7.70 -4.29 14.05
CA ASP A 26 6.87 -3.91 15.19
C ASP A 26 5.78 -2.89 14.86
N VAL A 27 4.76 -3.01 15.72
CA VAL A 27 3.50 -2.30 15.86
C VAL A 27 3.67 -0.78 15.91
N GLY A 28 2.80 -0.07 15.18
CA GLY A 28 2.42 1.30 15.49
C GLY A 28 3.47 2.38 15.26
N SER A 29 3.61 2.87 14.04
CA SER A 29 3.62 4.32 13.78
C SER A 29 3.77 4.60 12.28
N ARG A 30 3.00 5.61 11.84
CA ARG A 30 3.20 6.47 10.68
C ARG A 30 4.05 5.86 9.56
N SER A 31 3.40 5.41 8.49
CA SER A 31 4.10 5.24 7.22
C SER A 31 4.77 6.57 6.85
N PRO A 32 6.12 6.69 6.82
CA PRO A 32 6.71 7.82 6.14
C PRO A 32 6.32 7.63 4.68
N ALA A 33 5.47 8.51 4.16
CA ALA A 33 5.24 8.61 2.74
C ALA A 33 6.63 8.73 2.10
N TRP A 34 7.11 7.65 1.50
CA TRP A 34 8.45 7.55 0.93
C TRP A 34 8.47 8.44 -0.31
N ARG A 35 8.64 9.74 -0.07
CA ARG A 35 8.82 10.79 -1.05
C ARG A 35 10.22 10.61 -1.59
N VAL A 36 10.38 9.77 -2.61
CA VAL A 36 11.58 9.84 -3.44
C VAL A 36 11.59 11.25 -4.07
N PRO A 37 12.56 12.11 -3.74
CA PRO A 37 12.57 13.47 -4.23
C PRO A 37 12.64 13.48 -5.77
N ARG A 38 11.94 14.42 -6.42
CA ARG A 38 11.89 14.52 -7.89
C ARG A 38 13.28 14.56 -8.55
N TRP A 39 14.30 15.03 -7.82
CA TRP A 39 15.68 15.09 -8.29
C TRP A 39 16.43 13.76 -8.28
N THR A 40 15.98 12.75 -7.51
CA THR A 40 16.58 11.39 -7.61
C THR A 40 16.41 10.79 -9.01
N PHE A 41 15.35 11.15 -9.73
CA PHE A 41 15.13 10.74 -11.12
C PHE A 41 16.06 11.44 -12.11
N LEU A 42 16.25 12.74 -11.93
CA LEU A 42 17.16 13.52 -12.75
C LEU A 42 18.60 13.03 -12.55
N LEU A 43 19.00 12.76 -11.31
CA LEU A 43 20.30 12.17 -10.98
C LEU A 43 20.47 10.80 -11.63
N VAL A 44 19.48 9.92 -11.52
CA VAL A 44 19.52 8.56 -12.08
C VAL A 44 19.55 8.55 -13.61
N ALA A 45 18.80 9.44 -14.26
CA ALA A 45 18.84 9.62 -15.71
C ALA A 45 20.18 10.22 -16.20
N LEU A 46 20.91 10.94 -15.34
CA LEU A 46 22.19 11.57 -15.66
C LEU A 46 23.41 10.64 -15.45
N ILE A 47 23.31 9.62 -14.60
CA ILE A 47 24.41 8.66 -14.32
C ILE A 47 24.98 7.99 -15.59
N PRO A 48 24.20 7.55 -16.60
CA PRO A 48 24.76 6.98 -17.83
C PRO A 48 25.53 7.99 -18.70
N ILE A 49 25.36 9.30 -18.46
CA ILE A 49 26.05 10.37 -19.21
C ILE A 49 27.45 10.63 -18.62
N VAL A 50 27.67 10.33 -17.33
CA VAL A 50 28.89 10.70 -16.58
C VAL A 50 29.89 9.55 -16.44
N PHE A 51 29.44 8.29 -16.44
CA PHE A 51 30.31 7.11 -16.32
C PHE A 51 30.13 6.16 -17.52
N PRO A 52 31.01 6.22 -18.54
CA PRO A 52 30.93 5.37 -19.73
C PRO A 52 31.45 3.95 -19.42
N GLY A 53 30.69 3.20 -18.63
CA GLY A 53 30.95 1.80 -18.34
C GLY A 53 29.65 1.01 -18.45
N LYS A 54 29.56 0.11 -19.43
CA LYS A 54 28.37 -0.73 -19.68
C LYS A 54 27.88 -1.44 -18.40
N ALA A 55 28.82 -1.86 -17.55
CA ALA A 55 28.54 -2.49 -16.25
C ALA A 55 27.91 -1.54 -15.21
N VAL A 56 28.32 -0.26 -15.18
CA VAL A 56 27.78 0.75 -14.25
C VAL A 56 26.35 1.10 -14.63
N VAL A 57 26.08 1.28 -15.93
CA VAL A 57 24.73 1.57 -16.44
C VAL A 57 23.79 0.40 -16.19
N ALA A 58 24.22 -0.84 -16.45
CA ALA A 58 23.43 -2.03 -16.17
C ALA A 58 23.12 -2.20 -14.66
N ALA A 59 24.11 -1.98 -13.78
CA ALA A 59 23.93 -2.08 -12.33
C ALA A 59 22.95 -1.02 -11.79
N VAL A 60 23.00 0.21 -12.32
CA VAL A 60 22.08 1.29 -11.95
C VAL A 60 20.66 0.99 -12.41
N LEU A 61 20.48 0.50 -13.65
CA LEU A 61 19.16 0.12 -14.17
C LEU A 61 18.53 -1.04 -13.41
N LEU A 62 19.31 -2.07 -13.06
CA LEU A 62 18.86 -3.15 -12.20
C LEU A 62 18.53 -2.66 -10.79
N GLY A 63 19.34 -1.77 -10.21
CA GLY A 63 19.08 -1.18 -8.90
C GLY A 63 17.75 -0.41 -8.86
N ILE A 64 17.44 0.39 -9.88
CA ILE A 64 16.16 1.12 -9.98
C ILE A 64 15.00 0.15 -10.20
N ALA A 65 15.17 -0.88 -11.03
CA ALA A 65 14.14 -1.88 -11.30
C ALA A 65 13.80 -2.68 -10.02
N SER A 66 14.82 -3.15 -9.31
CA SER A 66 14.67 -3.84 -8.02
C SER A 66 14.07 -2.93 -6.96
N PHE A 67 14.53 -1.68 -6.85
CA PHE A 67 13.99 -0.71 -5.90
C PHE A 67 12.52 -0.38 -6.19
N GLY A 68 12.18 -0.12 -7.46
CA GLY A 68 10.80 0.11 -7.90
C GLY A 68 9.91 -1.10 -7.64
N GLY A 69 10.38 -2.30 -7.98
CA GLY A 69 9.67 -3.56 -7.72
C GLY A 69 9.38 -3.78 -6.24
N VAL A 70 10.39 -3.59 -5.37
CA VAL A 70 10.24 -3.75 -3.91
C VAL A 70 9.33 -2.67 -3.32
N ALA A 71 9.47 -1.41 -3.74
CA ALA A 71 8.60 -0.33 -3.28
C ALA A 71 7.13 -0.58 -3.67
N LEU A 72 6.88 -1.05 -4.90
CA LEU A 72 5.55 -1.43 -5.36
C LEU A 72 5.00 -2.64 -4.60
N TRP A 73 5.84 -3.65 -4.35
CA TRP A 73 5.46 -4.82 -3.59
C TRP A 73 5.05 -4.45 -2.17
N ARG A 74 5.86 -3.63 -1.48
CA ARG A 74 5.56 -3.13 -0.14
C ARG A 74 4.25 -2.34 -0.11
N ARG A 75 4.07 -1.39 -1.03
CA ARG A 75 2.82 -0.63 -1.16
C ARG A 75 1.61 -1.53 -1.45
N ARG A 76 1.79 -2.60 -2.23
CA ARG A 76 0.74 -3.58 -2.48
C ARG A 76 0.39 -4.39 -1.23
N CYS A 77 1.40 -4.88 -0.50
CA CYS A 77 1.18 -5.57 0.78
C CYS A 77 0.45 -4.68 1.78
N GLU A 78 0.91 -3.44 1.97
CA GLU A 78 0.26 -2.44 2.83
C GLU A 78 -1.19 -2.19 2.42
N ARG A 79 -1.48 -2.07 1.12
CA ARG A 79 -2.84 -1.90 0.60
C ARG A 79 -3.73 -3.13 0.85
N ILE A 80 -3.17 -4.33 0.73
CA ILE A 80 -3.90 -5.58 0.98
C ILE A 80 -4.23 -5.69 2.48
N GLU A 81 -3.26 -5.42 3.35
CA GLU A 81 -3.46 -5.41 4.80
C GLU A 81 -4.48 -4.35 5.22
N ALA A 82 -4.35 -3.12 4.72
CA ALA A 82 -5.33 -2.06 4.94
C ALA A 82 -6.74 -2.45 4.44
N GLY A 83 -6.83 -3.18 3.33
CA GLY A 83 -8.10 -3.73 2.84
C GLY A 83 -8.73 -4.74 3.80
N ARG A 84 -7.92 -5.62 4.42
CA ARG A 84 -8.39 -6.56 5.43
C ARG A 84 -8.87 -5.85 6.69
N THR A 85 -8.11 -4.87 7.17
CA THR A 85 -8.49 -4.02 8.31
C THR A 85 -9.82 -3.31 8.03
N ALA A 86 -9.98 -2.73 6.83
CA ALA A 86 -11.23 -2.05 6.46
C ALA A 86 -12.44 -2.98 6.49
N ASN A 87 -12.32 -4.22 6.00
CA ASN A 87 -13.41 -5.20 6.08
C ASN A 87 -13.71 -5.58 7.53
N ARG A 88 -12.68 -5.80 8.37
CA ARG A 88 -12.84 -6.07 9.80
C ARG A 88 -13.52 -4.94 10.55
N VAL A 89 -13.27 -3.68 10.18
CA VAL A 89 -14.00 -2.53 10.73
C VAL A 89 -15.49 -2.62 10.44
N VAL A 90 -15.87 -2.93 9.20
CA VAL A 90 -17.29 -3.05 8.81
C VAL A 90 -17.97 -4.15 9.62
N GLU A 91 -17.35 -5.34 9.69
CA GLU A 91 -17.86 -6.48 10.47
C GLU A 91 -18.01 -6.12 11.96
N ALA A 92 -17.00 -5.47 12.55
CA ALA A 92 -17.02 -5.04 13.95
C ALA A 92 -18.11 -3.99 14.24
N CYS A 93 -18.32 -3.05 13.32
CA CYS A 93 -19.39 -2.05 13.44
C CYS A 93 -20.78 -2.69 13.31
N GLU A 94 -20.97 -3.63 12.39
CA GLU A 94 -22.22 -4.37 12.24
C GLU A 94 -22.53 -5.21 13.50
N GLN A 95 -21.52 -5.89 14.06
CA GLN A 95 -21.66 -6.65 15.30
C GLN A 95 -22.05 -5.75 16.48
N MET A 96 -21.34 -4.64 16.69
CA MET A 96 -21.68 -3.69 17.77
C MET A 96 -23.07 -3.09 17.58
N ALA A 97 -23.44 -2.71 16.35
CA ALA A 97 -24.78 -2.18 16.08
C ALA A 97 -25.87 -3.21 16.44
N ALA A 98 -25.68 -4.48 16.07
CA ALA A 98 -26.61 -5.55 16.40
C ALA A 98 -26.71 -5.81 17.92
N GLU A 99 -25.58 -5.83 18.63
CA GLU A 99 -25.57 -6.01 20.10
C GLU A 99 -26.30 -4.87 20.82
N LEU A 100 -26.03 -3.62 20.43
CA LEU A 100 -26.69 -2.44 20.99
C LEU A 100 -28.18 -2.38 20.63
N ALA A 101 -28.55 -2.74 19.41
CA ALA A 101 -29.95 -2.82 18.98
C ALA A 101 -30.73 -3.90 19.75
N ALA A 102 -30.06 -4.98 20.14
CA ALA A 102 -30.60 -6.00 21.04
C ALA A 102 -30.70 -5.55 22.51
N GLY A 103 -30.28 -4.31 22.83
CA GLY A 103 -30.35 -3.72 24.16
C GLY A 103 -29.16 -4.04 25.06
N HIS A 104 -28.07 -4.62 24.53
CA HIS A 104 -26.87 -4.84 25.34
C HIS A 104 -26.14 -3.53 25.65
N PRO A 105 -25.56 -3.39 26.86
CA PRO A 105 -24.79 -2.21 27.20
C PRO A 105 -23.46 -2.14 26.41
N PRO A 106 -22.98 -0.94 26.06
CA PRO A 106 -21.79 -0.76 25.22
C PRO A 106 -20.47 -1.22 25.86
N GLY A 107 -20.37 -1.25 27.19
CA GLY A 107 -19.15 -1.67 27.89
C GLY A 107 -18.78 -3.14 27.66
N PRO A 108 -19.68 -4.09 27.99
CA PRO A 108 -19.48 -5.51 27.69
C PRO A 108 -19.31 -5.79 26.19
N ALA A 109 -20.12 -5.16 25.33
CA ALA A 109 -20.02 -5.28 23.88
C ALA A 109 -18.61 -4.91 23.36
N LEU A 110 -18.07 -3.77 23.81
CA LEU A 110 -16.70 -3.35 23.47
C LEU A 110 -15.64 -4.31 24.00
N SER A 111 -15.83 -4.86 25.20
CA SER A 111 -14.88 -5.80 25.80
C SER A 111 -14.85 -7.13 25.04
N GLN A 112 -16.02 -7.62 24.60
CA GLN A 112 -16.15 -8.79 23.75
C GLN A 112 -15.51 -8.55 22.38
N LEU A 113 -15.80 -7.42 21.75
CA LEU A 113 -15.18 -7.05 20.48
C LEU A 113 -13.66 -6.94 20.58
N ALA A 114 -13.14 -6.36 21.67
CA ALA A 114 -11.70 -6.25 21.88
C ALA A 114 -11.01 -7.61 22.09
N ALA A 115 -11.70 -8.59 22.68
CA ALA A 115 -11.21 -9.96 22.80
C ALA A 115 -11.08 -10.66 21.43
N GLU A 116 -12.03 -10.41 20.51
CA GLU A 116 -11.98 -10.94 19.14
C GLU A 116 -11.00 -10.16 18.24
N TRP A 117 -10.94 -8.84 18.44
CA TRP A 117 -10.13 -7.93 17.66
C TRP A 117 -9.31 -6.99 18.56
N PRO A 118 -8.08 -7.40 18.96
CA PRO A 118 -7.24 -6.67 19.90
C PRO A 118 -6.89 -5.23 19.50
N MET A 119 -7.12 -4.85 18.24
CA MET A 119 -6.93 -3.47 17.77
C MET A 119 -7.87 -2.47 18.49
N ILE A 120 -9.04 -2.93 18.93
CA ILE A 120 -10.06 -2.10 19.61
C ILE A 120 -9.82 -2.01 21.13
N GLU A 121 -8.85 -2.75 21.67
CA GLU A 121 -8.52 -2.74 23.11
C GLU A 121 -8.37 -1.33 23.71
N PRO A 122 -7.71 -0.34 23.05
CA PRO A 122 -7.62 1.01 23.59
C PRO A 122 -8.99 1.70 23.79
N VAL A 123 -10.00 1.33 22.99
CA VAL A 123 -11.37 1.86 23.09
C VAL A 123 -12.12 1.17 24.22
N ALA A 124 -11.99 -0.15 24.33
CA ALA A 124 -12.60 -0.92 25.43
C ALA A 124 -12.03 -0.46 26.79
N GLU A 125 -10.71 -0.26 26.88
CA GLU A 125 -10.09 0.29 28.08
C GLU A 125 -10.56 1.71 28.37
N ALA A 126 -10.67 2.56 27.35
CA ALA A 126 -11.18 3.91 27.53
C ALA A 126 -12.60 3.92 28.12
N GLN A 127 -13.46 3.00 27.66
CA GLN A 127 -14.82 2.82 28.17
C GLN A 127 -14.83 2.28 29.62
N ARG A 128 -13.97 1.30 29.95
CA ARG A 128 -13.85 0.76 31.32
C ARG A 128 -13.40 1.82 32.33
N MET A 129 -12.45 2.66 31.92
CA MET A 129 -11.92 3.75 32.75
C MET A 129 -12.84 4.99 32.80
N GLY A 130 -13.92 5.03 32.00
CA GLY A 130 -14.77 6.22 31.88
C GLY A 130 -14.04 7.44 31.28
N SER A 131 -13.04 7.18 30.43
CA SER A 131 -12.25 8.21 29.73
C SER A 131 -12.84 8.55 28.34
N ASP A 132 -12.17 9.41 27.57
CA ASP A 132 -12.65 9.87 26.25
C ASP A 132 -12.64 8.75 25.18
N VAL A 133 -13.75 8.03 25.08
CA VAL A 133 -13.99 6.95 24.10
C VAL A 133 -13.93 7.46 22.64
N PRO A 134 -14.55 8.61 22.28
CA PRO A 134 -14.36 9.21 20.95
C PRO A 134 -12.90 9.49 20.59
N ALA A 135 -12.05 9.92 21.53
CA ALA A 135 -10.62 10.09 21.26
C ALA A 135 -9.90 8.76 21.03
N ALA A 136 -10.24 7.72 21.79
CA ALA A 136 -9.70 6.38 21.58
C ALA A 136 -10.05 5.84 20.19
N TRP A 137 -11.30 5.98 19.75
CA TRP A 137 -11.71 5.62 18.39
C TRP A 137 -10.92 6.37 17.31
N ARG A 138 -10.72 7.68 17.48
CA ARG A 138 -9.91 8.49 16.55
C ARG A 138 -8.46 8.01 16.47
N LYS A 139 -7.88 7.59 17.59
CA LYS A 139 -6.51 7.04 17.64
C LYS A 139 -6.41 5.71 16.91
N VAL A 140 -7.36 4.80 17.11
CA VAL A 140 -7.41 3.51 16.38
C VAL A 140 -7.63 3.76 14.88
N ALA A 141 -8.37 4.79 14.51
CA ALA A 141 -8.60 5.15 13.12
C ALA A 141 -7.34 5.62 12.36
N GLU A 142 -6.23 5.88 13.05
CA GLU A 142 -4.93 6.17 12.40
C GLU A 142 -4.27 4.93 11.79
N VAL A 143 -4.73 3.72 12.17
CA VAL A 143 -4.23 2.47 11.59
C VAL A 143 -4.63 2.39 10.11
N PRO A 144 -3.73 1.99 9.20
CA PRO A 144 -4.05 1.82 7.78
C PRO A 144 -5.27 0.91 7.58
N GLY A 145 -6.30 1.44 6.90
CA GLY A 145 -7.56 0.74 6.67
C GLY A 145 -8.64 0.96 7.73
N ALA A 146 -8.32 1.57 8.88
CA ALA A 146 -9.26 1.82 9.98
C ALA A 146 -9.91 3.21 9.96
N GLY A 147 -9.70 4.00 8.90
CA GLY A 147 -10.12 5.41 8.84
C GLY A 147 -11.62 5.66 9.02
N SER A 148 -12.48 4.69 8.67
CA SER A 148 -13.93 4.74 8.87
C SER A 148 -14.33 4.84 10.36
N LEU A 149 -13.47 4.40 11.29
CA LEU A 149 -13.70 4.54 12.73
C LEU A 149 -13.76 6.00 13.20
N ARG A 150 -13.30 6.96 12.39
CA ARG A 150 -13.51 8.40 12.67
C ARG A 150 -14.99 8.77 12.65
N VAL A 151 -15.78 8.15 11.76
CA VAL A 151 -17.23 8.36 11.68
C VAL A 151 -17.91 7.76 12.89
N VAL A 152 -17.47 6.58 13.33
CA VAL A 152 -17.91 5.94 14.59
C VAL A 152 -17.63 6.84 15.78
N ALA A 153 -16.42 7.41 15.87
CA ALA A 153 -16.05 8.36 16.93
C ALA A 153 -16.99 9.58 16.97
N ALA A 154 -17.30 10.15 15.79
CA ALA A 154 -18.18 11.30 15.66
C ALA A 154 -19.62 10.95 16.06
N ALA A 155 -20.15 9.81 15.59
CA ALA A 155 -21.47 9.31 15.97
C ALA A 155 -21.58 9.06 17.47
N TRP A 156 -20.53 8.47 18.08
CA TRP A 156 -20.45 8.24 19.51
C TRP A 156 -20.48 9.56 20.29
N GLN A 157 -19.71 10.55 19.86
CA GLN A 157 -19.66 11.87 20.49
C GLN A 157 -21.02 12.59 20.41
N ILE A 158 -21.68 12.55 19.25
CA ILE A 158 -23.00 13.16 19.05
C ILE A 158 -24.05 12.47 19.93
N ALA A 159 -24.09 11.13 19.94
CA ALA A 159 -25.03 10.37 20.75
C ALA A 159 -24.84 10.64 22.25
N HIS A 160 -23.60 10.82 22.72
CA HIS A 160 -23.32 11.15 24.11
C HIS A 160 -23.74 12.58 24.48
N GLN A 161 -23.58 13.55 23.57
CA GLN A 161 -23.96 14.95 23.81
C GLN A 161 -25.47 15.19 23.73
N THR A 162 -26.16 14.49 22.84
CA THR A 162 -27.59 14.71 22.55
C THR A 162 -28.51 13.73 23.28
N GLY A 163 -27.96 12.64 23.82
CA GLY A 163 -28.73 11.54 24.40
C GLY A 163 -29.53 10.74 23.36
N SER A 164 -29.25 10.91 22.05
CA SER A 164 -30.07 10.42 20.94
C SER A 164 -30.04 8.90 20.70
N GLY A 165 -29.65 8.10 21.69
CA GLY A 165 -29.46 6.65 21.54
C GLY A 165 -28.20 6.31 20.74
N LEU A 166 -27.23 5.67 21.39
CA LEU A 166 -26.01 5.21 20.72
C LEU A 166 -26.29 4.07 19.71
N ALA A 167 -27.31 3.25 19.99
CA ALA A 167 -27.71 2.14 19.13
C ALA A 167 -28.11 2.64 17.73
N ASP A 168 -29.03 3.60 17.64
CA ASP A 168 -29.51 4.16 16.36
C ASP A 168 -28.38 4.85 15.58
N ALA A 169 -27.50 5.56 16.30
CA ALA A 169 -26.35 6.23 15.70
C ALA A 169 -25.36 5.22 15.10
N LEU A 170 -25.03 4.13 15.81
CA LEU A 170 -24.13 3.09 15.30
C LEU A 170 -24.77 2.22 14.22
N ASP A 171 -26.06 1.93 14.29
CA ASP A 171 -26.78 1.20 13.24
C ASP A 171 -26.72 1.96 11.91
N ARG A 172 -26.95 3.28 11.95
CA ARG A 172 -26.84 4.13 10.76
C ARG A 172 -25.43 4.16 10.19
N VAL A 173 -24.41 4.26 11.05
CA VAL A 173 -23.01 4.18 10.61
C VAL A 173 -22.69 2.81 10.01
N ALA A 174 -23.16 1.71 10.61
CA ALA A 174 -22.95 0.37 10.09
C ALA A 174 -23.58 0.18 8.70
N LEU A 175 -24.81 0.68 8.50
CA LEU A 175 -25.49 0.68 7.20
C LEU A 175 -24.71 1.46 6.14
N ASP A 176 -24.24 2.66 6.47
CA ASP A 176 -23.45 3.49 5.54
C ASP A 176 -22.13 2.80 5.17
N LEU A 177 -21.42 2.22 6.15
CA LEU A 177 -20.19 1.47 5.92
C LEU A 177 -20.42 0.22 5.06
N ARG A 178 -21.52 -0.51 5.29
CA ARG A 178 -21.90 -1.67 4.49
C ARG A 178 -22.20 -1.29 3.04
N ALA A 179 -22.93 -0.19 2.83
CA ALA A 179 -23.24 0.33 1.50
C ALA A 179 -21.97 0.77 0.74
N ALA A 180 -21.05 1.45 1.43
CA ALA A 180 -19.75 1.83 0.87
C ALA A 180 -18.93 0.58 0.50
N ALA A 181 -18.90 -0.45 1.35
CA ALA A 181 -18.21 -1.71 1.07
C ALA A 181 -18.83 -2.50 -0.09
N ALA A 182 -20.16 -2.49 -0.24
CA ALA A 182 -20.85 -3.09 -1.38
C ALA A 182 -20.49 -2.38 -2.69
N THR A 183 -20.53 -1.04 -2.70
CA THR A 183 -20.14 -0.22 -3.85
C THR A 183 -18.70 -0.51 -4.28
N ARG A 184 -17.77 -0.59 -3.32
CA ARG A 184 -16.38 -0.92 -3.59
C ARG A 184 -16.21 -2.31 -4.21
N ARG A 185 -16.96 -3.31 -3.74
CA ARG A 185 -16.94 -4.67 -4.30
C ARG A 185 -17.41 -4.70 -5.75
N VAL A 186 -18.44 -3.92 -6.09
CA VAL A 186 -18.90 -3.78 -7.49
C VAL A 186 -17.78 -3.18 -8.34
N VAL A 187 -17.20 -2.05 -7.91
CA VAL A 187 -16.09 -1.40 -8.62
C VAL A 187 -14.89 -2.33 -8.79
N ASP A 188 -14.48 -3.06 -7.76
CA ASP A 188 -13.38 -4.02 -7.85
C ASP A 188 -13.70 -5.20 -8.78
N GLY A 189 -14.98 -5.60 -8.88
CA GLY A 189 -15.46 -6.59 -9.84
C GLY A 189 -15.34 -6.12 -11.28
N GLU A 190 -15.84 -4.91 -11.59
CA GLU A 190 -15.75 -4.29 -12.92
C GLU A 190 -14.30 -4.08 -13.35
N LEU A 191 -13.46 -3.60 -12.44
CA LEU A 191 -12.02 -3.43 -12.68
C LEU A 191 -11.28 -4.77 -12.80
N GLY A 192 -11.86 -5.88 -12.38
CA GLY A 192 -11.29 -7.22 -12.51
C GLY A 192 -10.99 -7.57 -13.97
N SER A 193 -11.93 -7.27 -14.87
CA SER A 193 -11.77 -7.48 -16.31
C SER A 193 -10.67 -6.59 -16.89
N ALA A 194 -10.70 -5.28 -16.61
CA ALA A 194 -9.64 -4.36 -17.05
C ALA A 194 -8.25 -4.76 -16.53
N ARG A 195 -8.15 -5.23 -15.27
CA ARG A 195 -6.90 -5.72 -14.67
C ARG A 195 -6.41 -7.01 -15.32
N SER A 196 -7.28 -7.90 -15.78
CA SER A 196 -6.86 -9.15 -16.44
C SER A 196 -6.23 -8.87 -17.81
N THR A 197 -6.85 -8.02 -18.63
CA THR A 197 -6.28 -7.59 -19.92
C THR A 197 -4.97 -6.84 -19.73
N ALA A 198 -4.90 -5.94 -18.73
CA ALA A 198 -3.66 -5.25 -18.41
C ALA A 198 -2.53 -6.23 -18.02
N ARG A 199 -2.83 -7.29 -17.26
CA ARG A 199 -1.86 -8.34 -16.93
C ARG A 199 -1.41 -9.13 -18.16
N LEU A 200 -2.32 -9.42 -19.09
CA LEU A 200 -1.99 -10.09 -20.36
C LEU A 200 -1.02 -9.23 -21.19
N ILE A 201 -1.34 -7.95 -21.39
CA ILE A 201 -0.49 -7.01 -22.13
C ILE A 201 0.86 -6.84 -21.43
N ALA A 202 0.88 -6.76 -20.10
CA ALA A 202 2.12 -6.65 -19.33
C ALA A 202 2.99 -7.92 -19.38
N GLY A 203 2.40 -9.10 -19.64
CA GLY A 203 3.13 -10.35 -19.82
C GLY A 203 3.73 -10.52 -21.23
N LEU A 204 3.20 -9.79 -22.21
CA LEU A 204 3.59 -9.92 -23.62
C LEU A 204 5.10 -9.65 -23.87
N PRO A 205 5.75 -8.65 -23.25
CA PRO A 205 7.20 -8.45 -23.39
C PRO A 205 8.02 -9.65 -22.91
N VAL A 206 7.58 -10.32 -21.85
CA VAL A 206 8.25 -11.51 -21.31
C VAL A 206 8.11 -12.69 -22.29
N ALA A 207 6.90 -12.88 -22.84
CA ALA A 207 6.66 -13.89 -23.86
C ALA A 207 7.48 -13.62 -25.15
N ALA A 208 7.58 -12.35 -25.57
CA ALA A 208 8.38 -11.94 -26.72
C ALA A 208 9.88 -12.21 -26.51
N LEU A 209 10.42 -11.91 -25.32
CA LEU A 209 11.80 -12.23 -24.96
C LEU A 209 12.06 -13.74 -24.94
N ALA A 210 11.13 -14.52 -24.39
CA ALA A 210 11.23 -15.98 -24.35
C ALA A 210 11.22 -16.60 -25.75
N MET A 211 10.31 -16.18 -26.63
CA MET A 211 10.29 -16.61 -28.03
C MET A 211 11.58 -16.20 -28.76
N GLY A 212 12.05 -14.96 -28.58
CA GLY A 212 13.28 -14.48 -29.18
C GLY A 212 14.52 -15.29 -28.78
N SER A 213 14.61 -15.73 -27.51
CA SER A 213 15.67 -16.62 -27.05
C SER A 213 15.57 -18.04 -27.63
N GLY A 214 14.34 -18.56 -27.83
CA GLY A 214 14.12 -19.90 -28.38
C GLY A 214 14.50 -20.04 -29.86
N VAL A 215 14.48 -18.95 -30.62
CA VAL A 215 14.87 -18.90 -32.05
C VAL A 215 16.40 -18.79 -32.24
N GLY A 216 17.18 -18.75 -31.14
CA GLY A 216 18.64 -18.66 -31.17
C GLY A 216 19.19 -17.23 -31.13
N GLY A 217 18.34 -16.23 -30.89
CA GLY A 217 18.79 -14.89 -30.52
C GLY A 217 19.29 -14.87 -29.06
N ASP A 218 20.16 -13.93 -28.73
CA ASP A 218 20.52 -13.62 -27.34
C ASP A 218 20.06 -12.20 -26.96
N PRO A 219 18.75 -12.01 -26.68
CA PRO A 219 18.19 -10.70 -26.35
C PRO A 219 18.83 -10.09 -25.12
N LEU A 220 19.25 -10.92 -24.15
CA LEU A 220 19.87 -10.48 -22.91
C LEU A 220 21.29 -9.96 -23.19
N ALA A 221 22.07 -10.67 -24.01
CA ALA A 221 23.37 -10.16 -24.44
C ALA A 221 23.25 -8.86 -25.26
N PHE A 222 22.20 -8.70 -26.07
CA PHE A 222 21.94 -7.43 -26.76
C PHE A 222 21.56 -6.31 -25.77
N LEU A 223 20.66 -6.58 -24.82
CA LEU A 223 20.16 -5.60 -23.85
C LEU A 223 21.26 -5.07 -22.94
N PHE A 224 22.14 -5.97 -22.47
CA PHE A 224 23.23 -5.63 -21.54
C PHE A 224 24.57 -5.36 -22.24
N GLY A 225 24.76 -5.83 -23.47
CA GLY A 225 26.02 -5.69 -24.22
C GLY A 225 26.04 -4.51 -25.19
N SER A 226 24.89 -4.02 -25.66
CA SER A 226 24.76 -2.91 -26.62
C SER A 226 24.36 -1.60 -25.93
N PRO A 227 24.96 -0.45 -26.30
CA PRO A 227 24.52 0.86 -25.81
C PRO A 227 23.07 1.18 -26.20
N VAL A 228 22.60 0.68 -27.35
CA VAL A 228 21.21 0.83 -27.80
C VAL A 228 20.25 0.02 -26.90
N GLY A 229 20.66 -1.17 -26.48
CA GLY A 229 19.90 -2.01 -25.54
C GLY A 229 19.73 -1.36 -24.17
N LEU A 230 20.80 -0.75 -23.64
CA LEU A 230 20.76 -0.01 -22.38
C LEU A 230 19.88 1.25 -22.46
N ALA A 231 19.91 1.97 -23.59
CA ALA A 231 19.03 3.12 -23.81
C ALA A 231 17.56 2.71 -23.83
N CYS A 232 17.22 1.60 -24.49
CA CYS A 232 15.87 1.05 -24.51
C CYS A 232 15.40 0.61 -23.10
N LEU A 233 16.28 -0.05 -22.33
CA LEU A 233 15.99 -0.47 -20.95
C LEU A 233 15.72 0.75 -20.05
N GLY A 234 16.56 1.78 -20.15
CA GLY A 234 16.39 3.02 -19.41
C GLY A 234 15.09 3.74 -19.75
N LEU A 235 14.75 3.82 -21.04
CA LEU A 235 13.51 4.44 -21.50
C LEU A 235 12.27 3.67 -21.01
N GLY A 236 12.30 2.34 -21.03
CA GLY A 236 11.22 1.51 -20.47
C GLY A 236 11.03 1.72 -18.96
N LEU A 237 12.13 1.82 -18.21
CA LEU A 237 12.10 2.10 -16.77
C LEU A 237 11.54 3.49 -16.46
N LEU A 238 11.95 4.49 -17.24
CA LEU A 238 11.47 5.86 -17.14
C LEU A 238 9.97 5.94 -17.40
N LEU A 239 9.47 5.33 -18.48
CA LEU A 239 8.04 5.28 -18.79
C LEU A 239 7.25 4.56 -17.69
N GLY A 240 7.74 3.43 -17.19
CA GLY A 240 7.11 2.70 -16.09
C GLY A 240 6.98 3.54 -14.83
N TRP A 241 8.04 4.26 -14.46
CA TRP A 241 8.02 5.17 -13.32
C TRP A 241 7.11 6.40 -13.56
N LEU A 242 7.08 6.96 -14.77
CA LEU A 242 6.21 8.07 -15.12
C LEU A 242 4.73 7.66 -15.00
N GLY A 243 4.40 6.45 -15.46
CA GLY A 243 3.06 5.87 -15.33
C GLY A 243 2.65 5.70 -13.86
N LEU A 244 3.55 5.19 -13.01
CA LEU A 244 3.29 5.09 -11.57
C LEU A 244 3.08 6.45 -10.92
N TRP A 245 3.90 7.44 -11.29
CA TRP A 245 3.77 8.80 -10.80
C TRP A 245 2.42 9.42 -11.19
N TRP A 246 1.97 9.19 -12.43
CA TRP A 246 0.67 9.64 -12.91
C TRP A 246 -0.48 9.01 -12.11
N ILE A 247 -0.45 7.69 -11.91
CA ILE A 247 -1.46 6.96 -11.13
C ILE A 247 -1.52 7.47 -9.68
N GLU A 248 -0.38 7.70 -9.05
CA GLU A 248 -0.32 8.26 -7.69
C GLU A 248 -0.71 9.74 -7.63
N GLY A 249 -0.53 10.48 -8.72
CA GLY A 249 -1.06 11.84 -8.87
C GLY A 249 -2.59 11.84 -8.89
N LEU A 250 -3.19 11.00 -9.73
CA LEU A 250 -4.65 10.87 -9.85
C LEU A 250 -5.29 10.44 -8.52
N ALA A 251 -4.71 9.46 -7.82
CA ALA A 251 -5.25 8.99 -6.54
C ALA A 251 -5.30 10.08 -5.46
N ARG A 252 -4.31 10.97 -5.42
CA ARG A 252 -4.26 12.07 -4.45
C ARG A 252 -5.22 13.21 -4.78
N GLY A 253 -5.56 13.39 -6.05
CA GLY A 253 -6.50 14.44 -6.47
C GLY A 253 -7.94 14.18 -6.00
N VAL A 254 -8.30 12.91 -5.77
CA VAL A 254 -9.65 12.51 -5.35
C VAL A 254 -9.86 12.62 -3.83
N GLU A 255 -8.80 12.56 -3.02
CA GLU A 255 -8.90 12.70 -1.55
C GLU A 255 -8.98 14.17 -1.08
N ALA A 256 -8.78 15.14 -1.98
CA ALA A 256 -8.75 16.57 -1.66
C ALA A 256 -10.01 17.35 -2.04
N THR A 257 -11.02 16.67 -2.60
CA THR A 257 -12.33 17.22 -3.00
C THR A 257 -13.44 16.53 -2.23
#